data_AF-A0A3R7K6V5-F1
#
_entry.id   AF-A0A3R7K6V5-F1
#
_cell.length_a   1.000
_cell.length_b   1.000
_cell.length_c   1.000
_cell.angle_alpha   90.00
_cell.angle_beta   90.00
_cell.angle_gamma   90.00
#
_symmetry.space_group_name_H-M   'P 1'
#
loop_
_entity.id
_entity.type
_entity.pdbx_description
1 polymer ?
#
loop_
_entity_poly.entity_id
_entity_poly.type
_entity_poly.pdbx_seq_one_letter_code
_entity_poly.pdbx_strand_id
1 'polypeptide(L)'
;MLCLFFLAVYYCALHFLFRSLGNPGHVSMSHCKFEHPRHGHLGFLPRKRSRQIRGRARSFPKDDPSQKPHLTSFMVFKAGMTHIVRDVDRPGSKVNKKEVVEPVTILEAPP
;
A
#
# COMPACT_ATOMS: atom_id res chain seq x y z
N MET A 1 -46.16 -39.93 -3.09
CA MET A 1 -45.46 -39.46 -1.86
C MET A 1 -44.56 -40.53 -1.20
N LEU A 2 -44.51 -41.79 -1.66
CA LEU A 2 -43.59 -42.81 -1.11
C LEU A 2 -42.19 -42.85 -1.75
N CYS A 3 -41.98 -42.26 -2.94
CA CYS A 3 -40.72 -42.41 -3.68
C CYS A 3 -39.57 -41.52 -3.15
N LEU A 4 -39.91 -40.37 -2.53
CA LEU A 4 -38.93 -39.42 -2.00
C LEU A 4 -38.32 -39.85 -0.65
N PHE A 5 -39.02 -40.69 0.13
CA PHE A 5 -38.51 -41.18 1.41
C PHE A 5 -37.40 -42.24 1.25
N PHE A 6 -37.49 -43.09 0.21
CA PHE A 6 -36.48 -44.12 -0.04
C PHE A 6 -35.14 -43.56 -0.53
N LEU A 7 -35.15 -42.48 -1.32
CA LEU A 7 -33.92 -41.82 -1.77
C LEU A 7 -33.16 -41.14 -0.62
N ALA A 8 -33.86 -40.55 0.35
CA ALA A 8 -33.22 -39.85 1.47
C ALA A 8 -32.46 -40.81 2.39
N VAL A 9 -33.00 -42.01 2.64
CA VAL A 9 -32.35 -43.02 3.49
C VAL A 9 -31.12 -43.62 2.80
N TYR A 10 -31.20 -43.87 1.48
CA TYR A 10 -30.05 -44.38 0.71
C TYR A 10 -28.92 -43.36 0.60
N TYR A 11 -29.23 -42.06 0.41
CA TYR A 11 -28.21 -41.01 0.40
C TYR A 11 -27.55 -40.80 1.77
N CYS A 12 -28.32 -40.89 2.85
CA CYS A 12 -27.77 -40.75 4.20
C CYS A 12 -26.87 -41.94 4.58
N ALA A 13 -27.23 -43.16 4.16
CA ALA A 13 -26.41 -44.35 4.37
C ALA A 13 -25.13 -44.35 3.53
N LEU A 14 -25.18 -43.91 2.26
CA LEU A 14 -23.97 -43.75 1.44
C LEU A 14 -23.03 -42.67 1.97
N HIS A 15 -23.57 -41.57 2.50
CA HIS A 15 -22.75 -40.51 3.11
C HIS A 15 -22.08 -40.97 4.41
N PHE A 16 -22.72 -41.87 5.18
CA PHE A 16 -22.13 -42.45 6.38
C PHE A 16 -21.06 -43.51 6.06
N LEU A 17 -21.26 -44.30 4.99
CA LEU A 17 -20.25 -45.28 4.54
C LEU A 17 -19.03 -44.63 3.91
N PHE A 18 -19.17 -43.46 3.26
CA PHE A 18 -18.04 -42.69 2.71
C PHE A 18 -17.17 -42.02 3.78
N ARG A 19 -17.63 -41.96 5.04
CA ARG A 19 -16.88 -41.41 6.17
C ARG A 19 -16.04 -42.47 6.91
N SER A 20 -16.14 -43.75 6.56
CA SER A 20 -15.44 -44.87 7.21
C SER A 20 -14.18 -45.34 6.49
N LEU A 21 -13.84 -44.79 5.32
CA LEU A 21 -12.64 -45.16 4.56
C LEU A 21 -11.78 -43.94 4.28
N GLY A 22 -10.84 -43.69 5.18
CA GLY A 22 -9.83 -42.65 5.02
C GLY A 22 -9.43 -42.11 6.38
N ASN A 23 -8.42 -42.74 6.98
CA ASN A 23 -7.65 -42.13 8.07
C ASN A 23 -7.39 -40.66 7.72
N PRO A 24 -7.85 -39.67 8.51
CA PRO A 24 -7.44 -38.29 8.35
C PRO A 24 -6.02 -38.17 8.91
N GLY A 25 -5.07 -38.74 8.15
CA GLY A 25 -3.66 -38.52 8.36
C GLY A 25 -3.42 -37.02 8.32
N HIS A 26 -2.87 -36.51 9.42
CA HIS A 26 -2.34 -35.18 9.64
C HIS A 26 -2.05 -34.41 8.32
N VAL A 27 -2.93 -33.49 7.95
CA VAL A 27 -2.68 -32.55 6.83
C VAL A 27 -1.57 -31.63 7.30
N SER A 28 -0.32 -32.00 7.02
CA SER A 28 0.81 -31.08 7.15
C SER A 28 0.54 -29.93 6.19
N MET A 29 0.24 -28.74 6.70
CA MET A 29 0.10 -27.58 5.84
C MET A 29 1.42 -27.41 5.10
N SER A 30 1.40 -27.71 3.80
CA SER A 30 2.54 -27.52 2.93
C SER A 30 2.89 -26.04 2.89
N HIS A 31 4.18 -25.75 2.75
CA HIS A 31 4.72 -24.41 2.55
C HIS A 31 3.99 -23.64 1.43
N CYS A 32 4.20 -22.32 1.41
CA CYS A 32 3.58 -21.43 0.43
C CYS A 32 3.74 -21.97 -1.00
N LYS A 33 2.62 -22.28 -1.67
CA LYS A 33 2.61 -22.96 -2.97
C LYS A 33 3.25 -22.11 -4.08
N PHE A 34 3.11 -20.79 -4.00
CA PHE A 34 3.72 -19.82 -4.91
C PHE A 34 4.21 -18.63 -4.10
N GLU A 35 5.45 -18.22 -4.34
CA GLU A 35 5.99 -17.02 -3.70
C GLU A 35 5.21 -15.78 -4.17
N HIS A 36 4.94 -14.88 -3.24
CA HIS A 36 4.39 -13.57 -3.53
C HIS A 36 5.15 -12.51 -2.74
N PRO A 37 5.31 -11.29 -3.28
CA PRO A 37 5.87 -10.18 -2.53
C PRO A 37 5.05 -9.93 -1.25
N ARG A 38 5.73 -9.53 -0.19
CA ARG A 38 5.08 -9.16 1.06
C ARG A 38 4.16 -7.96 0.84
N HIS A 39 2.98 -7.98 1.46
CA HIS A 39 2.07 -6.84 1.45
C HIS A 39 2.53 -5.73 2.40
N GLY A 40 2.97 -4.61 1.82
CA GLY A 40 3.28 -3.38 2.53
C GLY A 40 4.65 -3.36 3.21
N HIS A 41 5.11 -2.15 3.50
CA HIS A 41 6.42 -1.90 4.10
C HIS A 41 6.37 -1.96 5.64
N LEU A 42 7.30 -2.72 6.24
CA LEU A 42 7.39 -2.96 7.69
C LEU A 42 7.88 -1.74 8.49
N GLY A 43 8.71 -0.88 7.91
CA GLY A 43 9.27 0.28 8.61
C GLY A 43 8.26 1.38 8.98
N PHE A 44 7.01 1.29 8.51
CA PHE A 44 5.91 2.18 8.90
C PHE A 44 5.02 1.57 9.99
N LEU A 45 5.42 0.46 10.59
CA LEU A 45 4.79 -0.07 11.79
C LEU A 45 5.31 0.68 13.03
N PRO A 46 4.45 0.97 14.02
CA PRO A 46 3.02 0.70 14.10
C PRO A 46 2.16 1.70 13.28
N ARG A 47 1.14 1.20 12.57
CA ARG A 47 0.15 2.01 11.82
C ARG A 47 -0.89 2.66 12.74
N LYS A 48 -0.42 3.47 13.68
CA LYS A 48 -1.25 4.25 14.62
C LYS A 48 -1.32 5.72 14.20
N ARG A 49 -2.31 6.46 14.71
CA ARG A 49 -2.39 7.92 14.53
C ARG A 49 -1.13 8.58 15.09
N SER A 50 -0.64 9.62 14.41
CA SER A 50 0.49 10.41 14.93
C SER A 50 0.08 11.09 16.23
N ARG A 51 1.04 11.25 17.15
CA ARG A 51 0.83 12.01 18.39
C ARG A 51 0.79 13.52 18.14
N GLN A 52 1.51 13.99 17.13
CA GLN A 52 1.64 15.41 16.80
C GLN A 52 0.78 15.74 15.57
N ILE A 53 0.17 16.92 15.60
CA ILE A 53 -0.64 17.48 14.50
C ILE A 53 0.26 17.95 13.35
N ARG A 54 1.39 18.59 13.67
CA ARG A 54 2.40 19.01 12.69
C ARG A 54 3.45 17.93 12.43
N GLY A 55 4.04 17.96 11.24
CA GLY A 55 5.19 17.13 10.90
C GLY A 55 6.41 17.51 11.73
N ARG A 56 7.12 16.52 12.28
CA ARG A 56 8.37 16.72 13.01
C ARG A 56 9.55 16.37 12.12
N ALA A 57 10.45 17.34 11.89
CA ALA A 57 11.76 17.06 11.31
C ALA A 57 12.56 16.17 12.28
N ARG A 58 12.96 14.97 11.82
CA ARG A 58 13.80 14.05 12.60
C ARG A 58 15.29 14.37 12.46
N SER A 59 15.66 14.91 11.31
CA SER A 59 17.03 15.27 10.95
C SER A 59 17.00 16.50 10.07
N PHE A 60 17.87 17.45 10.35
CA PHE A 60 18.14 18.60 9.48
C PHE A 60 19.30 18.25 8.53
N PRO A 61 19.46 18.99 7.41
CA PRO A 61 20.67 18.91 6.59
C PRO A 61 21.93 19.12 7.42
N LYS A 62 23.04 18.56 6.95
CA LYS A 62 24.35 18.74 7.57
C LYS A 62 24.86 20.16 7.30
N ASP A 63 25.50 20.75 8.29
CA ASP A 63 26.05 22.09 8.18
C ASP A 63 27.26 22.14 7.22
N ASP A 64 27.31 23.19 6.39
CA ASP A 64 28.48 23.57 5.61
C ASP A 64 29.03 24.88 6.17
N PRO A 65 30.23 24.87 6.80
CA PRO A 65 30.81 26.06 7.42
C PRO A 65 31.18 27.16 6.42
N SER A 66 31.26 26.84 5.12
CA SER A 66 31.56 27.82 4.06
C SER A 66 30.39 28.77 3.79
N GLN A 67 29.17 28.37 4.13
CA GLN A 67 27.96 29.12 3.83
C GLN A 67 27.56 30.00 5.01
N LYS A 68 26.91 31.13 4.72
CA LYS A 68 26.35 32.00 5.76
C LYS A 68 25.20 31.27 6.49
N PRO A 69 24.95 31.61 7.78
CA PRO A 69 23.81 31.06 8.51
C PRO A 69 22.49 31.30 7.75
N HIS A 70 21.71 30.23 7.55
CA HIS A 70 20.43 30.27 6.85
C HIS A 70 19.36 29.48 7.62
N LEU A 71 18.10 29.89 7.48
CA LEU A 71 16.97 29.17 8.07
C LEU A 71 16.68 27.90 7.29
N THR A 72 16.58 26.77 7.99
CA THR A 72 16.54 25.44 7.36
C THR A 72 15.13 24.96 7.00
N SER A 73 14.09 25.44 7.69
CA SER A 73 12.72 24.97 7.48
C SER A 73 11.70 26.08 7.68
N PHE A 74 10.60 25.99 6.94
CA PHE A 74 9.48 26.93 7.00
C PHE A 74 8.16 26.17 7.16
N MET A 75 7.19 26.77 7.85
CA MET A 75 5.87 26.18 8.04
C MET A 75 4.91 26.65 6.94
N VAL A 76 4.23 25.71 6.29
CA VAL A 76 3.28 26.00 5.21
C VAL A 76 1.98 25.23 5.39
N PHE A 77 0.88 25.78 4.87
CA PHE A 77 -0.44 25.19 4.91
C PHE A 77 -0.88 24.76 3.51
N LYS A 78 -1.55 23.61 3.39
CA LYS A 78 -2.02 23.12 2.09
C LYS A 78 -3.26 23.91 1.66
N ALA A 79 -3.14 24.69 0.59
CA ALA A 79 -4.24 25.48 0.03
C ALA A 79 -5.03 24.70 -1.03
N GLY A 80 -4.34 23.97 -1.92
CA GLY A 80 -5.00 23.26 -3.00
C GLY A 80 -4.05 22.51 -3.93
N MET A 81 -4.57 22.02 -5.04
CA MET A 81 -3.80 21.36 -6.10
C MET A 81 -4.33 21.81 -7.46
N THR A 82 -3.42 22.04 -8.40
CA THR A 82 -3.71 22.40 -9.79
C THR A 82 -2.81 21.61 -10.72
N HIS A 83 -3.01 21.73 -12.03
CA HIS A 83 -2.08 21.22 -13.03
C HIS A 83 -1.41 22.40 -13.73
N ILE A 84 -0.12 22.27 -14.03
CA ILE A 84 0.60 23.24 -14.84
C ILE A 84 0.95 22.62 -16.18
N VAL A 85 0.93 23.44 -17.23
CA VAL A 85 1.56 23.10 -18.49
C VAL A 85 2.96 23.69 -18.45
N ARG A 86 3.98 22.86 -18.62
CA ARG A 86 5.36 23.35 -18.74
C ARG A 86 6.08 22.71 -19.92
N ASP A 87 6.98 23.47 -20.52
CA ASP A 87 7.93 22.95 -21.48
C ASP A 87 9.02 22.16 -20.76
N VAL A 88 9.22 20.91 -21.19
CA VAL A 88 10.24 20.05 -20.61
C VAL A 88 11.54 20.18 -21.40
N ASP A 89 12.56 20.80 -20.80
CA ASP A 89 13.94 20.78 -21.29
C ASP A 89 14.76 19.73 -20.54
N ARG A 90 14.72 18.51 -21.04
CA ARG A 90 15.47 17.36 -20.50
C ARG A 90 16.10 16.60 -21.67
N PRO A 91 17.37 16.85 -21.99
CA PRO A 91 18.04 16.20 -23.12
C PRO A 91 18.07 14.69 -22.90
N GLY A 92 17.77 13.92 -23.96
CA GLY A 92 17.68 12.45 -23.91
C GLY A 92 16.30 11.89 -23.53
N SER A 93 15.35 12.73 -23.11
CA SER A 93 13.98 12.29 -22.88
C SER A 93 13.14 12.33 -24.17
N LYS A 94 12.20 11.38 -24.33
CA LYS A 94 11.23 11.37 -25.46
C LYS A 94 10.29 12.58 -25.47
N VAL A 95 10.27 13.32 -24.36
CA VAL A 95 9.36 14.43 -24.08
C VAL A 95 10.10 15.77 -24.11
N ASN A 96 11.32 15.80 -24.64
CA ASN A 96 12.10 17.03 -24.75
C ASN A 96 11.43 18.04 -25.70
N LYS A 97 11.37 19.31 -25.30
CA LYS A 97 10.74 20.41 -26.05
C LYS A 97 9.26 20.17 -26.37
N LYS A 98 8.56 19.44 -25.51
CA LYS A 98 7.11 19.25 -25.58
C LYS A 98 6.48 19.77 -24.30
N GLU A 99 5.25 20.24 -24.45
CA GLU A 99 4.40 20.62 -23.34
C GLU A 99 3.95 19.38 -22.57
N VAL A 100 4.16 19.39 -21.25
CA VAL A 100 3.70 18.32 -20.35
C VAL A 100 2.84 18.92 -19.27
N VAL A 101 1.71 18.27 -19.01
CA VAL A 101 0.82 18.59 -17.91
C VAL A 101 1.29 17.88 -16.65
N GLU A 102 1.65 18.63 -15.61
CA GLU A 102 2.09 18.06 -14.34
C GLU A 102 1.26 18.56 -13.16
N PRO A 103 0.90 17.66 -12.22
CA PRO A 103 0.18 18.05 -11.02
C PRO A 103 1.11 18.81 -10.06
N VAL A 104 0.62 19.94 -9.56
CA VAL A 104 1.31 20.77 -8.57
C VAL A 104 0.43 20.94 -7.34
N THR A 105 1.07 20.96 -6.17
CA THR A 105 0.41 21.29 -4.91
C THR A 105 0.72 22.71 -4.52
N ILE A 106 -0.31 23.50 -4.25
CA ILE A 106 -0.20 24.89 -3.81
C ILE A 106 -0.16 24.91 -2.28
N LEU A 107 0.90 25.52 -1.74
CA LEU A 107 1.16 25.66 -0.31
C LEU A 107 1.17 27.16 0.04
N GLU A 108 0.32 27.57 0.98
CA GLU A 108 0.29 28.94 1.51
C GLU A 108 1.32 29.10 2.63
N ALA A 109 2.03 30.22 2.60
CA ALA A 109 3.18 30.51 3.44
C ALA A 109 3.07 31.94 4.02
N PRO A 110 2.35 32.15 5.14
CA PRO A 110 2.26 33.46 5.79
C PRO A 110 3.60 33.86 6.45
N PRO A 111 4.01 35.15 6.43
CA PRO A 111 5.30 35.62 6.93
C PRO A 111 5.40 35.69 8.47
#